data_AF-A0A1E4GG47-F1
#
_entry.id   AF-A0A1E4GG47-F1
#
_cell.length_a   1.000
_cell.length_b   1.000
_cell.length_c   1.000
_cell.angle_alpha   90.00
_cell.angle_beta   90.00
_cell.angle_gamma   90.00
#
_symmetry.space_group_name_H-M   'P 1'
#
loop_
_entity.id
_entity.type
_entity.pdbx_description
1 polymer ?
#
loop_
_entity_poly.entity_id
_entity_poly.type
_entity_poly.pdbx_seq_one_letter_code
_entity_poly.pdbx_strand_id
1 'polypeptide(L)'
;MASEYTISIRSNGQTAALKKGDVTVPGVGLKFVEVVPQIAAFRRMVRGLEFDICELASTTYFIARNHGRRFKAIPIFFGRQFHHSGIMVRPDAGIASPRDLEGRDVGVRAYSVTTGVWTRGILRDEFGLDDSRVRWHVNDEEHVEELVLPPNVVPCPPGTSLAEKMRRGELVAAFSGNAGLGQGEDVSNYGELVPDAAAREADWFARTGILPFHGTIVIKDELVEQNPGLPRRLYDAFVLSRNRYLDRLRESGAENAEDEKILAMMELTGGHPLPYGLEANRNSIEALRRYAIDQSLLAPQTQIDDLFYAFD
;
A
#
# COMPACT_ATOMS: atom_id res chain seq x y z
N MET A 1 -30.79 -11.67 -16.19
CA MET A 1 -29.96 -12.43 -15.23
C MET A 1 -28.91 -11.47 -14.69
N ALA A 2 -28.61 -11.49 -13.38
CA ALA A 2 -27.55 -10.64 -12.84
C ALA A 2 -26.19 -11.13 -13.37
N SER A 3 -25.33 -10.21 -13.81
CA SER A 3 -23.96 -10.54 -14.18
C SER A 3 -23.21 -10.97 -12.92
N GLU A 4 -22.49 -12.09 -12.99
CA GLU A 4 -21.64 -12.58 -11.90
C GLU A 4 -20.18 -12.26 -12.21
N TYR A 5 -19.47 -11.63 -11.26
CA TYR A 5 -18.07 -11.25 -11.39
C TYR A 5 -17.22 -11.87 -10.28
N THR A 6 -16.03 -12.32 -10.64
CA THR A 6 -15.01 -12.79 -9.69
C THR A 6 -14.36 -11.61 -8.99
N ILE A 7 -14.22 -11.70 -7.67
CA ILE A 7 -13.59 -10.65 -6.86
C ILE A 7 -12.58 -11.24 -5.87
N SER A 8 -11.34 -10.75 -5.89
CA SER A 8 -10.32 -11.11 -4.91
C SER A 8 -9.89 -9.88 -4.10
N ILE A 9 -10.29 -9.85 -2.83
CA ILE A 9 -9.98 -8.79 -1.87
C ILE A 9 -9.69 -9.41 -0.50
N ARG A 10 -8.93 -8.71 0.34
CA ARG A 10 -8.63 -9.16 1.70
C ARG A 10 -9.89 -9.40 2.53
N SER A 11 -9.79 -10.25 3.54
CA SER A 11 -10.81 -10.43 4.57
C SER A 11 -10.52 -9.51 5.76
N ASN A 12 -11.29 -8.44 5.91
CA ASN A 12 -11.26 -7.55 7.08
C ASN A 12 -12.64 -6.96 7.38
N GLY A 13 -12.74 -6.15 8.44
CA GLY A 13 -14.00 -5.51 8.86
C GLY A 13 -14.71 -4.75 7.75
N GLN A 14 -13.97 -3.99 6.93
CA GLN A 14 -14.52 -3.19 5.82
C GLN A 14 -15.22 -4.04 4.75
N THR A 15 -14.72 -5.26 4.53
CA THR A 15 -15.23 -6.20 3.51
C THR A 15 -16.21 -7.23 4.07
N ALA A 16 -16.36 -7.32 5.40
CA ALA A 16 -17.04 -8.44 6.05
C ALA A 16 -18.51 -8.54 5.65
N ALA A 17 -19.24 -7.41 5.62
CA ALA A 17 -20.66 -7.40 5.28
C ALA A 17 -20.91 -7.76 3.80
N LEU A 18 -20.00 -7.37 2.89
CA LEU A 18 -20.03 -7.79 1.49
C LEU A 18 -19.77 -9.30 1.35
N LYS A 19 -18.73 -9.83 2.01
CA LYS A 19 -18.39 -11.27 1.94
C LYS A 19 -19.46 -12.17 2.56
N LYS A 20 -20.16 -11.70 3.60
CA LYS A 20 -21.29 -12.42 4.23
C LYS A 20 -22.60 -12.32 3.43
N GLY A 21 -22.70 -11.38 2.49
CA GLY A 21 -23.93 -11.11 1.75
C GLY A 21 -24.93 -10.18 2.45
N ASP A 22 -24.56 -9.63 3.62
CA ASP A 22 -25.38 -8.65 4.35
C ASP A 22 -25.49 -7.32 3.60
N VAL A 23 -24.50 -7.02 2.76
CA VAL A 23 -24.49 -5.92 1.79
C VAL A 23 -24.31 -6.52 0.40
N THR A 24 -25.17 -6.13 -0.53
CA THR A 24 -25.13 -6.60 -1.93
C THR A 24 -24.90 -5.44 -2.89
N VAL A 25 -24.41 -5.74 -4.09
CA VAL A 25 -24.29 -4.78 -5.18
C VAL A 25 -25.54 -4.94 -6.05
N PRO A 26 -26.43 -3.93 -6.17
CA PRO A 26 -27.69 -4.08 -6.89
C PRO A 26 -27.47 -4.59 -8.30
N GLY A 27 -28.12 -5.71 -8.68
CA GLY A 27 -28.03 -6.28 -10.04
C GLY A 27 -26.68 -6.90 -10.42
N VAL A 28 -25.80 -7.17 -9.45
CA VAL A 28 -24.48 -7.79 -9.66
C VAL A 28 -24.28 -8.92 -8.65
N GLY A 29 -23.89 -10.10 -9.15
CA GLY A 29 -23.39 -11.20 -8.32
C GLY A 29 -21.88 -11.06 -8.12
N LEU A 30 -21.40 -11.24 -6.88
CA LEU A 30 -19.97 -11.25 -6.58
C LEU A 30 -19.55 -12.63 -6.11
N LYS A 31 -18.64 -13.26 -6.84
CA LYS A 31 -18.00 -14.52 -6.47
C LYS A 31 -16.64 -14.24 -5.84
N PHE A 32 -16.58 -14.29 -4.51
CA PHE A 32 -15.34 -14.05 -3.76
C PHE A 32 -14.34 -15.19 -3.95
N VAL A 33 -13.14 -14.85 -4.41
CA VAL A 33 -12.01 -15.77 -4.56
C VAL A 33 -10.99 -15.44 -3.47
N GLU A 34 -10.94 -16.29 -2.44
CA GLU A 34 -10.01 -16.12 -1.32
C GLU A 34 -8.58 -16.49 -1.74
N VAL A 35 -7.65 -15.56 -1.53
CA VAL A 35 -6.23 -15.75 -1.80
C VAL A 35 -5.46 -15.28 -0.57
N VAL A 36 -4.81 -16.21 0.12
CA VAL A 36 -4.07 -15.92 1.36
C VAL A 36 -2.59 -16.28 1.17
N PRO A 37 -1.67 -15.32 1.33
CA PRO A 37 -1.89 -13.90 1.58
C PRO A 37 -2.38 -13.14 0.32
N GLN A 38 -3.09 -12.02 0.50
CA GLN A 38 -3.66 -11.21 -0.59
C GLN A 38 -2.61 -10.75 -1.63
N ILE A 39 -1.34 -10.60 -1.22
CA ILE A 39 -0.24 -10.25 -2.13
C ILE A 39 -0.08 -11.25 -3.30
N ALA A 40 -0.43 -12.52 -3.10
CA ALA A 40 -0.39 -13.51 -4.19
C ALA A 40 -1.44 -13.22 -5.27
N ALA A 41 -2.57 -12.58 -4.92
CA ALA A 41 -3.58 -12.15 -5.87
C ALA A 41 -3.06 -10.99 -6.75
N PHE A 42 -2.19 -10.14 -6.22
CA PHE A 42 -1.65 -8.99 -6.96
C PHE A 42 -0.88 -9.44 -8.19
N ARG A 43 0.04 -10.41 -8.02
CA ARG A 43 0.82 -10.96 -9.13
C ARG A 43 -0.08 -11.63 -10.18
N ARG A 44 -1.04 -12.44 -9.74
CA ARG A 44 -2.03 -13.11 -10.60
C ARG A 44 -2.85 -12.12 -11.42
N MET A 45 -3.29 -11.03 -10.80
CA MET A 45 -4.03 -9.97 -11.49
C MET A 45 -3.15 -9.19 -12.49
N VAL A 46 -1.95 -8.78 -12.08
CA VAL A 46 -1.06 -7.93 -12.91
C VAL A 46 -0.50 -8.68 -14.13
N ARG A 47 -0.18 -9.98 -13.96
CA ARG A 47 0.44 -10.80 -15.01
C ARG A 47 -0.59 -11.59 -15.82
N GLY A 48 -1.73 -11.96 -15.22
CA GLY A 48 -2.72 -12.85 -15.83
C GLY A 48 -4.13 -12.29 -15.98
N LEU A 49 -4.42 -11.08 -15.47
CA LEU A 49 -5.77 -10.49 -15.47
C LEU A 49 -6.83 -11.45 -14.92
N GLU A 50 -6.46 -12.22 -13.89
CA GLU A 50 -7.24 -13.40 -13.47
C GLU A 50 -8.62 -13.06 -12.89
N PHE A 51 -8.76 -11.93 -12.21
CA PHE A 51 -10.00 -11.55 -11.52
C PHE A 51 -10.68 -10.39 -12.23
N ASP A 52 -12.01 -10.36 -12.22
CA ASP A 52 -12.79 -9.25 -12.76
C ASP A 52 -12.59 -7.98 -11.93
N ILE A 53 -12.56 -8.16 -10.60
CA ILE A 53 -12.30 -7.13 -9.61
C ILE A 53 -11.21 -7.63 -8.66
N CYS A 54 -10.20 -6.81 -8.39
CA CYS A 54 -9.10 -7.22 -7.53
C CYS A 54 -8.65 -6.08 -6.63
N GLU A 55 -8.36 -6.37 -5.38
CA GLU A 55 -7.52 -5.49 -4.58
C GLU A 55 -6.07 -5.60 -5.10
N LEU A 56 -5.43 -4.45 -5.33
CA LEU A 56 -4.00 -4.35 -5.63
C LEU A 56 -3.30 -3.44 -4.62
N ALA A 57 -2.01 -3.72 -4.35
CA ALA A 57 -1.12 -2.72 -3.77
C ALA A 57 -1.09 -1.48 -4.67
N SER A 58 -1.23 -0.28 -4.09
CA SER A 58 -1.46 0.95 -4.85
C SER A 58 -0.31 1.33 -5.78
N THR A 59 0.94 1.12 -5.37
CA THR A 59 2.10 1.34 -6.25
C THR A 59 2.15 0.33 -7.38
N THR A 60 1.91 -0.96 -7.09
CA THR A 60 1.75 -1.99 -8.11
C THR A 60 0.66 -1.62 -9.12
N TYR A 61 -0.47 -1.10 -8.65
CA TYR A 61 -1.55 -0.62 -9.52
C TYR A 61 -1.09 0.53 -10.42
N PHE A 62 -0.48 1.59 -9.86
CA PHE A 62 -0.01 2.74 -10.63
C PHE A 62 0.98 2.33 -11.73
N ILE A 63 1.93 1.47 -11.38
CA ILE A 63 2.95 0.96 -12.32
C ILE A 63 2.28 0.11 -13.40
N ALA A 64 1.40 -0.83 -13.03
CA ALA A 64 0.72 -1.67 -14.00
C ALA A 64 -0.12 -0.84 -14.98
N ARG A 65 -0.84 0.17 -14.49
CA ARG A 65 -1.64 1.07 -15.33
C ARG A 65 -0.75 1.88 -16.28
N ASN A 66 0.40 2.37 -15.78
CA ASN A 66 1.41 3.05 -16.60
C ASN A 66 1.96 2.17 -17.73
N HIS A 67 2.07 0.86 -17.48
CA HIS A 67 2.44 -0.15 -18.49
C HIS A 67 1.23 -0.75 -19.23
N GLY A 68 0.10 -0.04 -19.31
CA GLY A 68 -1.00 -0.37 -20.20
C GLY A 68 -1.93 -1.50 -19.73
N ARG A 69 -1.86 -1.95 -18.47
CA ARG A 69 -2.87 -2.88 -17.95
C ARG A 69 -4.26 -2.24 -18.02
N ARG A 70 -5.22 -3.03 -18.52
CA ARG A 70 -6.60 -2.63 -18.77
C ARG A 70 -7.51 -2.83 -17.57
N PHE A 71 -7.13 -2.21 -16.46
CA PHE A 71 -7.97 -2.07 -15.28
C PHE A 71 -7.75 -0.70 -14.64
N LYS A 72 -8.79 -0.16 -14.04
CA LYS A 72 -8.78 1.17 -13.42
C LYS A 72 -9.33 1.12 -12.01
N ALA A 73 -8.80 1.95 -11.11
CA ALA A 73 -9.15 1.89 -9.71
C ALA A 73 -10.46 2.61 -9.40
N ILE A 74 -11.22 2.02 -8.49
CA ILE A 74 -12.30 2.68 -7.76
C ILE A 74 -11.64 3.26 -6.49
N PRO A 75 -11.90 4.52 -6.08
CA PRO A 75 -11.26 5.17 -4.93
C PRO A 75 -11.73 4.61 -3.58
N ILE A 76 -11.52 3.31 -3.40
CA ILE A 76 -11.70 2.50 -2.19
C ILE A 76 -10.29 2.07 -1.79
N PHE A 77 -9.94 2.32 -0.54
CA PHE A 77 -8.56 2.20 -0.07
C PHE A 77 -8.47 1.28 1.15
N PHE A 78 -7.41 0.48 1.21
CA PHE A 78 -7.14 -0.47 2.28
C PHE A 78 -5.77 -0.25 2.91
N GLY A 79 -5.62 -0.72 4.15
CA GLY A 79 -4.36 -0.68 4.89
C GLY A 79 -3.94 0.76 5.20
N ARG A 80 -4.62 1.37 6.19
CA ARG A 80 -4.27 2.70 6.70
C ARG A 80 -3.21 2.54 7.77
N GLN A 81 -1.98 2.88 7.42
CA GLN A 81 -0.84 2.83 8.33
C GLN A 81 0.13 3.92 7.94
N PHE A 82 0.70 4.61 8.92
CA PHE A 82 1.81 5.52 8.65
C PHE A 82 3.12 4.77 8.45
N HIS A 83 4.05 5.44 7.80
CA HIS A 83 5.28 4.82 7.28
C HIS A 83 6.55 5.53 7.80
N HIS A 84 6.45 6.18 8.97
CA HIS A 84 7.59 6.81 9.63
C HIS A 84 8.49 5.78 10.33
N SER A 85 7.93 4.66 10.80
CA SER A 85 8.64 3.53 11.41
C SER A 85 8.88 2.39 10.44
N GLY A 86 9.71 1.43 10.83
CA GLY A 86 9.90 0.17 10.11
C GLY A 86 11.19 0.08 9.32
N ILE A 87 12.17 0.95 9.55
CA ILE A 87 13.55 0.75 9.06
C ILE A 87 14.45 0.49 10.25
N MET A 88 14.96 -0.74 10.30
CA MET A 88 15.88 -1.22 11.32
C MET A 88 17.29 -0.84 10.93
N VAL A 89 18.03 -0.26 11.87
CA VAL A 89 19.39 0.24 11.72
C VAL A 89 20.32 -0.57 12.60
N ARG A 90 21.46 -0.96 12.05
CA ARG A 90 22.49 -1.65 12.83
C ARG A 90 23.12 -0.70 13.85
N PRO A 91 23.28 -1.12 15.12
CA PRO A 91 23.87 -0.26 16.16
C PRO A 91 25.29 0.24 15.83
N ASP A 92 26.08 -0.56 15.11
CA ASP A 92 27.46 -0.28 14.74
C ASP A 92 27.60 0.42 13.37
N ALA A 93 26.49 0.81 12.73
CA ALA A 93 26.52 1.37 11.38
C ALA A 93 26.85 2.87 11.30
N GLY A 94 26.87 3.57 12.44
CA GLY A 94 27.10 5.01 12.50
C GLY A 94 26.01 5.84 11.80
N ILE A 95 24.76 5.38 11.84
CA ILE A 95 23.60 6.06 11.28
C ILE A 95 22.85 6.73 12.43
N ALA A 96 22.76 8.06 12.41
CA ALA A 96 22.06 8.85 13.44
C ALA A 96 20.77 9.49 12.89
N SER A 97 20.66 9.64 11.57
CA SER A 97 19.54 10.25 10.88
C SER A 97 19.29 9.60 9.52
N PRO A 98 18.09 9.78 8.93
CA PRO A 98 17.81 9.27 7.58
C PRO A 98 18.82 9.72 6.52
N ARG A 99 19.36 10.94 6.58
CA ARG A 99 20.35 11.42 5.59
C ARG A 99 21.65 10.63 5.61
N ASP A 100 22.01 10.00 6.74
CA ASP A 100 23.22 9.18 6.84
C ASP A 100 23.13 7.89 6.04
N LEU A 101 21.94 7.55 5.51
CA LEU A 101 21.76 6.44 4.57
C LEU A 101 22.32 6.75 3.17
N GLU A 102 22.52 8.03 2.81
CA GLU A 102 23.09 8.41 1.52
C GLU A 102 24.48 7.75 1.32
N GLY A 103 24.66 7.05 0.21
CA GLY A 103 25.89 6.31 -0.11
C GLY A 103 26.02 4.93 0.57
N ARG A 104 25.03 4.51 1.36
CA ARG A 104 25.04 3.23 2.10
C ARG A 104 24.15 2.17 1.44
N ASP A 105 24.33 0.92 1.87
CA ASP A 105 23.55 -0.24 1.43
C ASP A 105 22.37 -0.52 2.38
N VAL A 106 21.15 -0.44 1.85
CA VAL A 106 19.90 -0.58 2.62
C VAL A 106 18.98 -1.62 1.99
N GLY A 107 18.42 -2.52 2.79
CA GLY A 107 17.56 -3.60 2.32
C GLY A 107 16.07 -3.24 2.24
N VAL A 108 15.40 -3.59 1.14
CA VAL A 108 13.93 -3.54 0.96
C VAL A 108 13.49 -4.73 0.11
N ARG A 109 12.37 -5.39 0.41
CA ARG A 109 11.98 -6.67 -0.23
C ARG A 109 11.94 -6.55 -1.76
N ALA A 110 11.13 -5.60 -2.23
CA ALA A 110 11.04 -5.18 -3.62
C ALA A 110 11.07 -3.65 -3.64
N TYR A 111 11.67 -3.05 -4.66
CA TYR A 111 11.83 -1.60 -4.71
C TYR A 111 10.46 -0.92 -4.81
N SER A 112 9.51 -1.50 -5.57
CA SER A 112 8.18 -0.89 -5.76
C SER A 112 7.17 -1.15 -4.63
N VAL A 113 7.53 -1.86 -3.55
CA VAL A 113 6.58 -2.18 -2.48
C VAL A 113 5.98 -0.91 -1.87
N THR A 114 4.65 -0.83 -1.74
CA THR A 114 3.94 0.40 -1.31
C THR A 114 4.51 1.00 -0.03
N THR A 115 4.81 0.16 0.97
CA THR A 115 5.48 0.59 2.21
C THR A 115 6.80 1.29 1.95
N GLY A 116 7.65 0.72 1.09
CA GLY A 116 8.96 1.29 0.76
C GLY A 116 8.83 2.64 0.05
N VAL A 117 7.87 2.75 -0.87
CA VAL A 117 7.61 4.01 -1.60
C VAL A 117 7.13 5.11 -0.65
N TRP A 118 6.20 4.81 0.25
CA TRP A 118 5.75 5.75 1.28
C TRP A 118 6.88 6.16 2.21
N THR A 119 7.61 5.20 2.79
CA THR A 119 8.69 5.51 3.73
C THR A 119 9.76 6.37 3.07
N ARG A 120 10.26 6.02 1.87
CA ARG A 120 11.26 6.84 1.19
C ARG A 120 10.74 8.24 0.84
N GLY A 121 9.46 8.36 0.45
CA GLY A 121 8.82 9.65 0.22
C GLY A 121 8.78 10.53 1.48
N ILE A 122 8.38 9.96 2.63
CA ILE A 122 8.39 10.64 3.93
C ILE A 122 9.82 11.03 4.33
N LEU A 123 10.79 10.13 4.18
CA LEU A 123 12.19 10.41 4.50
C LEU A 123 12.77 11.54 3.64
N ARG A 124 12.38 11.61 2.37
CA ARG A 124 12.75 12.71 1.47
C ARG A 124 12.17 14.03 1.96
N ASP A 125 10.87 14.08 2.22
CA ASP A 125 10.17 15.31 2.59
C ASP A 125 10.52 15.82 3.99
N GLU A 126 10.57 14.95 4.99
CA GLU A 126 10.69 15.32 6.40
C GLU A 126 12.14 15.34 6.91
N PHE A 127 13.03 14.61 6.23
CA PHE A 127 14.43 14.46 6.66
C PHE A 127 15.44 14.85 5.59
N GLY A 128 15.01 15.21 4.38
CA GLY A 128 15.90 15.64 3.30
C GLY A 128 16.81 14.53 2.79
N LEU A 129 16.38 13.27 2.88
CA LEU A 129 17.06 12.12 2.29
C LEU A 129 16.99 12.20 0.76
N ASP A 130 18.15 12.14 0.10
CA ASP A 130 18.22 11.81 -1.32
C ASP A 130 18.28 10.28 -1.52
N ASP A 131 17.13 9.65 -1.72
CA ASP A 131 17.03 8.19 -1.85
C ASP A 131 17.70 7.65 -3.14
N SER A 132 18.00 8.51 -4.12
CA SER A 132 18.76 8.13 -5.31
C SER A 132 20.24 7.83 -5.00
N ARG A 133 20.74 8.34 -3.87
CA ARG A 133 22.12 8.11 -3.40
C ARG A 133 22.25 6.88 -2.52
N VAL A 134 21.14 6.26 -2.12
CA VAL A 134 21.12 5.02 -1.33
C VAL A 134 21.22 3.82 -2.28
N ARG A 135 22.03 2.81 -1.95
CA ARG A 135 22.06 1.54 -2.68
C ARG A 135 21.00 0.60 -2.10
N TRP A 136 19.91 0.40 -2.82
CA TRP A 136 18.75 -0.39 -2.37
C TRP A 136 18.92 -1.86 -2.73
N HIS A 137 19.18 -2.71 -1.75
CA HIS A 137 19.26 -4.15 -1.94
C HIS A 137 17.86 -4.78 -1.93
N VAL A 138 17.53 -5.54 -2.96
CA VAL A 138 16.22 -6.21 -3.11
C VAL A 138 16.37 -7.73 -3.24
N ASN A 139 15.40 -8.49 -2.74
CA ASN A 139 15.44 -9.96 -2.77
C ASN A 139 14.17 -10.62 -3.32
N ASP A 140 13.23 -9.84 -3.86
CA ASP A 140 12.02 -10.30 -4.51
C ASP A 140 11.86 -9.63 -5.88
N GLU A 141 11.10 -10.27 -6.76
CA GLU A 141 10.77 -9.74 -8.07
C GLU A 141 9.64 -8.71 -7.98
N GLU A 142 9.68 -7.75 -8.89
CA GLU A 142 8.59 -6.80 -9.06
C GLU A 142 7.33 -7.49 -9.60
N HIS A 143 6.15 -7.04 -9.15
CA HIS A 143 4.89 -7.58 -9.66
C HIS A 143 4.70 -7.27 -11.16
N VAL A 144 5.14 -6.09 -11.59
CA VAL A 144 5.14 -5.63 -12.99
C VAL A 144 6.52 -5.90 -13.57
N GLU A 145 6.64 -6.89 -14.46
CA GLU A 145 7.92 -7.37 -14.98
C GLU A 145 8.60 -6.37 -15.93
N GLU A 146 7.81 -5.48 -16.55
CA GLU A 146 8.28 -4.46 -17.49
C GLU A 146 8.86 -3.22 -16.80
N LEU A 147 8.78 -3.15 -15.46
CA LEU A 147 9.33 -2.04 -14.70
C LEU A 147 10.86 -2.06 -14.78
N VAL A 148 11.43 -0.99 -15.31
CA VAL A 148 12.88 -0.76 -15.27
C VAL A 148 13.23 -0.07 -13.97
N LEU A 149 14.01 -0.76 -13.13
CA LEU A 149 14.45 -0.23 -11.84
C LEU A 149 15.60 0.78 -11.98
N PRO A 150 15.70 1.78 -11.10
CA PRO A 150 16.83 2.70 -11.04
C PRO A 150 18.18 1.99 -10.86
N PRO A 151 19.29 2.59 -11.33
CA PRO A 151 20.62 1.96 -11.28
C PRO A 151 21.17 1.76 -9.86
N ASN A 152 20.61 2.45 -8.87
CA ASN A 152 20.96 2.28 -7.45
C ASN A 152 20.19 1.13 -6.77
N VAL A 153 19.34 0.39 -7.51
CA VAL A 153 18.68 -0.82 -7.02
C VAL A 153 19.51 -2.04 -7.40
N VAL A 154 19.91 -2.81 -6.39
CA VAL A 154 20.84 -3.94 -6.52
C VAL A 154 20.13 -5.23 -6.08
N PRO A 155 19.93 -6.21 -6.98
CA PRO A 155 19.39 -7.49 -6.57
C PRO A 155 20.40 -8.25 -5.69
N CYS A 156 19.92 -8.83 -4.61
CA CYS A 156 20.68 -9.77 -3.79
C CYS A 156 21.06 -10.99 -4.63
N PRO A 157 22.27 -11.56 -4.44
CA PRO A 157 22.64 -12.82 -5.10
C PRO A 157 21.65 -13.93 -4.77
N PRO A 158 21.40 -14.86 -5.71
CA PRO A 158 20.55 -16.02 -5.46
C PRO A 158 20.95 -16.76 -4.17
N GLY A 159 19.96 -17.12 -3.35
CA GLY A 159 20.17 -17.80 -2.07
C GLY A 159 20.59 -16.90 -0.90
N THR A 160 20.70 -15.58 -1.11
CA THR A 160 21.02 -14.62 -0.05
C THR A 160 19.78 -13.82 0.38
N SER A 161 19.48 -13.78 1.69
CA SER A 161 18.37 -12.98 2.23
C SER A 161 18.85 -11.62 2.75
N LEU A 162 17.95 -10.63 2.79
CA LEU A 162 18.23 -9.32 3.39
C LEU A 162 18.60 -9.45 4.88
N ALA A 163 17.94 -10.36 5.61
CA ALA A 163 18.24 -10.67 7.01
C ALA A 163 19.68 -11.18 7.20
N GLU A 164 20.13 -12.10 6.34
CA GLU A 164 21.50 -12.61 6.39
C GLU A 164 22.52 -11.50 6.12
N LYS A 165 22.29 -10.65 5.11
CA LYS A 165 23.17 -9.51 4.80
C LYS A 165 23.20 -8.48 5.92
N MET A 166 22.05 -8.24 6.57
CA MET A 166 21.96 -7.38 7.74
C MET A 166 22.80 -7.96 8.90
N ARG A 167 22.65 -9.25 9.22
CA ARG A 167 23.43 -9.93 10.28
C ARG A 167 24.93 -9.96 10.01
N ARG A 168 25.35 -10.15 8.76
CA ARG A 168 26.76 -10.10 8.33
C ARG A 168 27.34 -8.69 8.24
N GLY A 169 26.48 -7.70 8.38
CA GLY A 169 26.84 -6.31 8.35
C GLY A 169 27.15 -5.72 6.97
N GLU A 170 26.65 -6.38 5.92
CA GLU A 170 26.72 -5.90 4.54
C GLU A 170 25.65 -4.85 4.24
N LEU A 171 24.55 -4.86 5.01
CA LEU A 171 23.56 -3.79 5.04
C LEU A 171 23.72 -2.98 6.32
N VAL A 172 23.48 -1.68 6.23
CA VAL A 172 23.50 -0.78 7.40
C VAL A 172 22.13 -0.62 8.02
N ALA A 173 21.11 -0.78 7.19
CA ALA A 173 19.72 -0.71 7.57
C ALA A 173 18.88 -1.61 6.64
N ALA A 174 17.70 -1.99 7.09
CA ALA A 174 16.73 -2.68 6.25
C ALA A 174 15.30 -2.44 6.74
N PHE A 175 14.33 -2.48 5.84
CA PHE A 175 12.92 -2.49 6.19
C PHE A 175 12.59 -3.73 7.03
N SER A 176 11.78 -3.58 8.08
CA SER A 176 11.28 -4.71 8.87
C SER A 176 10.05 -5.38 8.23
N GLY A 177 9.70 -6.57 8.74
CA GLY A 177 8.48 -7.29 8.36
C GLY A 177 8.37 -7.57 6.85
N ASN A 178 7.14 -7.50 6.33
CA ASN A 178 6.83 -7.80 4.91
C ASN A 178 7.51 -6.87 3.89
N ALA A 179 8.02 -5.71 4.32
CA ALA A 179 8.66 -4.76 3.43
C ALA A 179 10.17 -4.99 3.29
N GLY A 180 10.79 -5.87 4.09
CA GLY A 180 12.21 -6.19 3.96
C GLY A 180 12.59 -7.52 4.58
N LEU A 181 13.03 -7.52 5.84
CA LEU A 181 13.67 -8.66 6.51
C LEU A 181 12.81 -9.93 6.61
N GLY A 182 11.48 -9.81 6.45
CA GLY A 182 10.54 -10.92 6.51
C GLY A 182 9.73 -10.93 7.81
N GLN A 183 8.61 -11.64 7.78
CA GLN A 183 7.79 -11.84 8.98
C GLN A 183 8.48 -12.81 9.92
N GLY A 184 8.67 -12.40 11.17
CA GLY A 184 9.28 -13.23 12.22
C GLY A 184 10.80 -13.11 12.35
N GLU A 185 11.48 -12.27 11.56
CA GLU A 185 12.88 -11.94 11.85
C GLU A 185 12.95 -11.18 13.17
N ASP A 186 13.83 -11.63 14.08
CA ASP A 186 14.09 -10.91 15.32
C ASP A 186 14.92 -9.66 15.02
N VAL A 187 14.29 -8.51 15.23
CA VAL A 187 14.88 -7.18 15.01
C VAL A 187 15.21 -6.46 16.31
N SER A 188 15.10 -7.12 17.46
CA SER A 188 15.32 -6.52 18.78
C SER A 188 16.72 -5.96 18.99
N ASN A 189 17.70 -6.47 18.24
CA ASN A 189 19.10 -6.00 18.27
C ASN A 189 19.36 -4.79 17.34
N TYR A 190 18.34 -4.29 16.63
CA TYR A 190 18.45 -3.14 15.74
C TYR A 190 17.68 -1.93 16.29
N GLY A 191 18.15 -0.73 15.99
CA GLY A 191 17.46 0.51 16.32
C GLY A 191 16.46 0.92 15.24
N GLU A 192 15.38 1.61 15.61
CA GLU A 192 14.53 2.29 14.62
C GLU A 192 15.25 3.53 14.06
N LEU A 193 15.19 3.71 12.75
CA LEU A 193 15.81 4.86 12.07
C LEU A 193 15.17 6.18 12.50
N VAL A 194 13.86 6.19 12.66
CA VAL A 194 13.09 7.38 13.03
C VAL A 194 12.57 7.19 14.45
N PRO A 195 13.18 7.85 15.45
CA PRO A 195 12.66 7.82 16.81
C PRO A 195 11.33 8.57 16.91
N ASP A 196 10.52 8.19 17.90
CA ASP A 196 9.23 8.82 18.23
C ASP A 196 8.23 8.86 17.07
N ALA A 197 8.19 7.79 16.27
CA ALA A 197 7.36 7.70 15.07
C ALA A 197 5.90 8.11 15.32
N ALA A 198 5.26 7.63 16.40
CA ALA A 198 3.85 7.97 16.70
C ALA A 198 3.60 9.49 16.86
N ALA A 199 4.51 10.22 17.52
CA ALA A 199 4.38 11.67 17.67
C ALA A 199 4.58 12.40 16.33
N ARG A 200 5.56 11.95 15.54
CA ARG A 200 5.83 12.48 14.19
C ARG A 200 4.69 12.21 13.22
N GLU A 201 4.08 11.03 13.30
CA GLU A 201 2.93 10.63 12.49
C GLU A 201 1.74 11.54 12.73
N ALA A 202 1.45 11.85 13.99
CA ALA A 202 0.37 12.75 14.35
C ALA A 202 0.61 14.19 13.87
N ASP A 203 1.83 14.72 14.08
CA ASP A 203 2.23 16.03 13.58
C ASP A 203 2.18 16.12 12.05
N TRP A 204 2.73 15.11 11.36
CA TRP A 204 2.76 15.05 9.90
C TRP A 204 1.35 14.98 9.32
N PHE A 205 0.47 14.16 9.89
CA PHE A 205 -0.93 14.11 9.48
C PHE A 205 -1.63 15.46 9.69
N ALA A 206 -1.44 16.10 10.85
CA ALA A 206 -2.04 17.40 11.15
C ALA A 206 -1.57 18.50 10.18
N ARG A 207 -0.29 18.50 9.77
CA ARG A 207 0.26 19.50 8.83
C ARG A 207 -0.14 19.26 7.38
N THR A 208 -0.24 18.00 6.95
CA THR A 208 -0.34 17.65 5.53
C THR A 208 -1.71 17.13 5.12
N GLY A 209 -2.51 16.63 6.07
CA GLY A 209 -3.73 15.87 5.78
C GLY A 209 -3.48 14.57 5.02
N ILE A 210 -2.23 14.10 4.92
CA ILE A 210 -1.89 12.86 4.22
C ILE A 210 -2.13 11.68 5.16
N LEU A 211 -3.17 10.92 4.87
CA LEU A 211 -3.41 9.61 5.49
C LEU A 211 -3.02 8.51 4.51
N PRO A 212 -1.89 7.80 4.71
CA PRO A 212 -1.42 6.81 3.75
C PRO A 212 -2.38 5.64 3.57
N PHE A 213 -2.29 4.99 2.42
CA PHE A 213 -3.03 3.77 2.10
C PHE A 213 -2.11 2.78 1.38
N HIS A 214 -2.36 1.49 1.58
CA HIS A 214 -1.56 0.43 0.98
C HIS A 214 -2.15 -0.11 -0.32
N GLY A 215 -3.47 -0.34 -0.35
CA GLY A 215 -4.14 -1.02 -1.46
C GLY A 215 -5.38 -0.29 -1.95
N THR A 216 -5.79 -0.60 -3.17
CA THR A 216 -7.01 -0.08 -3.80
C THR A 216 -7.70 -1.16 -4.63
N ILE A 217 -8.98 -0.98 -4.93
CA ILE A 217 -9.75 -1.91 -5.77
C ILE A 217 -9.63 -1.48 -7.23
N VAL A 218 -9.28 -2.42 -8.09
CA VAL A 218 -9.31 -2.25 -9.54
C VAL A 218 -10.41 -3.08 -10.16
N ILE A 219 -10.95 -2.58 -11.27
CA ILE A 219 -11.91 -3.27 -12.12
C ILE A 219 -11.39 -3.28 -13.55
N LYS A 220 -11.52 -4.41 -14.26
CA LYS A 220 -11.15 -4.48 -15.68
C LYS A 220 -11.95 -3.50 -16.51
N ASP A 221 -11.31 -2.87 -17.49
CA ASP A 221 -11.92 -1.86 -18.35
C ASP A 221 -13.12 -2.45 -19.13
N GLU A 222 -12.98 -3.69 -19.63
CA GLU A 222 -14.02 -4.38 -20.41
C GLU A 222 -15.35 -4.55 -19.65
N LEU A 223 -15.30 -4.68 -18.32
CA LEU A 223 -16.49 -4.81 -17.48
C LEU A 223 -17.24 -3.49 -17.39
N VAL A 224 -16.49 -2.38 -17.36
CA VAL A 224 -17.05 -1.04 -17.31
C VAL A 224 -17.59 -0.65 -18.69
N GLU A 225 -16.91 -1.04 -19.77
CA GLU A 225 -17.41 -0.89 -21.14
C GLU A 225 -18.77 -1.59 -21.34
N GLN A 226 -18.94 -2.80 -20.77
CA GLN A 226 -20.21 -3.55 -20.82
C GLN A 226 -21.25 -3.05 -19.82
N ASN A 227 -20.82 -2.42 -18.72
CA ASN A 227 -21.67 -2.02 -17.61
C ASN A 227 -21.14 -0.73 -16.95
N PRO A 228 -21.38 0.45 -17.57
CA PRO A 228 -20.76 1.71 -17.13
C PRO A 228 -21.12 2.13 -15.69
N GLY A 229 -22.26 1.69 -15.18
CA GLY A 229 -22.69 1.95 -13.80
C GLY A 229 -22.06 1.02 -12.75
N LEU A 230 -21.25 0.04 -13.14
CA LEU A 230 -20.64 -0.93 -12.23
C LEU A 230 -19.70 -0.29 -11.20
N PRO A 231 -18.77 0.63 -11.57
CA PRO A 231 -17.88 1.25 -10.60
C PRO A 231 -18.62 2.01 -9.49
N ARG A 232 -19.67 2.78 -9.84
CA ARG A 232 -20.49 3.51 -8.87
C ARG A 232 -21.23 2.57 -7.92
N ARG A 233 -21.87 1.52 -8.45
CA ARG A 233 -22.59 0.54 -7.61
C ARG A 233 -21.65 -0.22 -6.66
N LEU A 234 -20.45 -0.56 -7.11
CA LEU A 234 -19.42 -1.14 -6.25
C LEU A 234 -19.02 -0.14 -5.15
N TYR A 235 -18.73 1.11 -5.52
CA TYR A 235 -18.40 2.17 -4.57
C TYR A 235 -19.46 2.32 -3.47
N ASP A 236 -20.73 2.45 -3.85
CA ASP A 236 -21.84 2.62 -2.89
C ASP A 236 -21.97 1.41 -1.94
N ALA A 237 -21.78 0.18 -2.45
CA ALA A 237 -21.82 -1.04 -1.64
C ALA A 237 -20.64 -1.13 -0.65
N PHE A 238 -19.43 -0.75 -1.07
CA PHE A 238 -18.26 -0.69 -0.19
C PHE A 238 -18.41 0.40 0.88
N VAL A 239 -18.98 1.56 0.53
CA VAL A 239 -19.33 2.61 1.50
C VAL A 239 -20.27 2.06 2.58
N LEU A 240 -21.33 1.35 2.18
CA LEU A 240 -22.27 0.76 3.12
C LEU A 240 -21.61 -0.28 4.03
N SER A 241 -20.79 -1.18 3.46
CA SER A 241 -20.07 -2.22 4.22
C SER A 241 -19.09 -1.62 5.22
N ARG A 242 -18.31 -0.61 4.80
CA ARG A 242 -17.40 0.14 5.68
C ARG A 242 -18.16 0.84 6.81
N ASN A 243 -19.27 1.52 6.50
CA ASN A 243 -20.04 2.24 7.52
C ASN A 243 -20.56 1.28 8.60
N ARG A 244 -21.12 0.13 8.21
CA ARG A 244 -21.54 -0.91 9.17
C ARG A 244 -20.40 -1.37 10.08
N TYR A 245 -19.20 -1.53 9.54
CA TYR A 245 -18.02 -1.87 10.33
C TYR A 245 -17.64 -0.78 11.33
N LEU A 246 -17.62 0.49 10.89
CA LEU A 246 -17.30 1.63 11.75
C LEU A 246 -18.37 1.85 12.84
N ASP A 247 -19.64 1.63 12.53
CA ASP A 247 -20.72 1.73 13.51
C ASP A 247 -20.60 0.62 14.57
N ARG A 248 -20.33 -0.63 14.14
CA ARG A 248 -20.03 -1.73 15.08
C ARG A 248 -18.83 -1.43 15.97
N LEU A 249 -17.76 -0.84 15.43
CA LEU A 249 -16.59 -0.43 16.21
C LEU A 249 -16.95 0.60 17.29
N ARG A 250 -17.79 1.59 16.95
CA ARG A 250 -18.23 2.63 17.89
C ARG A 250 -19.14 2.08 18.98
N GLU A 251 -19.99 1.13 18.65
CA GLU A 251 -20.95 0.54 19.59
C GLU A 251 -20.32 -0.53 20.50
N SER A 252 -19.47 -1.39 19.93
CA SER A 252 -19.01 -2.62 20.59
C SER A 252 -17.52 -2.63 20.92
N GLY A 253 -16.75 -1.60 20.51
CA GLY A 253 -15.31 -1.56 20.70
C GLY A 253 -14.55 -2.54 19.80
N ALA A 254 -13.31 -2.86 20.17
CA ALA A 254 -12.43 -3.74 19.39
C ALA A 254 -12.57 -5.23 19.78
N GLU A 255 -12.58 -6.11 18.78
CA GLU A 255 -12.61 -7.56 18.97
C GLU A 255 -11.27 -8.24 18.59
N ASN A 256 -10.37 -7.50 17.95
CA ASN A 256 -9.09 -7.98 17.45
C ASN A 256 -8.11 -6.81 17.23
N ALA A 257 -6.84 -7.13 16.94
CA ALA A 257 -5.79 -6.13 16.76
C ALA A 257 -5.99 -5.18 15.56
N GLU A 258 -6.75 -5.59 14.52
CA GLU A 258 -7.08 -4.67 13.42
C GLU A 258 -8.10 -3.63 13.89
N ASP A 259 -9.09 -4.03 14.68
CA ASP A 259 -10.07 -3.12 15.26
C ASP A 259 -9.41 -2.08 16.19
N GLU A 260 -8.46 -2.51 17.02
CA GLU A 260 -7.68 -1.62 17.88
C GLU A 260 -6.97 -0.53 17.07
N LYS A 261 -6.36 -0.92 15.93
CA LYS A 261 -5.71 0.03 15.01
C LYS A 261 -6.70 1.01 14.40
N ILE A 262 -7.89 0.54 13.99
CA ILE A 262 -8.91 1.41 13.42
C ILE A 262 -9.47 2.38 14.45
N LEU A 263 -9.66 1.96 15.71
CA LEU A 263 -10.06 2.86 16.80
C LEU A 263 -8.98 3.91 17.09
N ALA A 264 -7.71 3.52 17.19
CA ALA A 264 -6.60 4.46 17.35
C ALA A 264 -6.52 5.47 16.17
N MET A 265 -6.74 4.98 14.94
CA MET A 265 -6.82 5.84 13.76
C MET A 265 -8.05 6.76 13.81
N MET A 266 -9.16 6.33 14.41
CA MET A 266 -10.37 7.14 14.56
C MET A 266 -10.12 8.36 15.44
N GLU A 267 -9.39 8.19 16.55
CA GLU A 267 -8.96 9.31 17.41
C GLU A 267 -8.07 10.30 16.65
N LEU A 268 -7.09 9.81 15.89
CA LEU A 268 -6.19 10.67 15.13
C LEU A 268 -6.88 11.44 14.01
N THR A 269 -7.87 10.83 13.36
CA THR A 269 -8.55 11.37 12.17
C THR A 269 -9.84 12.12 12.48
N GLY A 270 -10.15 12.35 13.76
CA GLY A 270 -11.38 13.03 14.17
C GLY A 270 -12.65 12.28 13.78
N GLY A 271 -12.65 10.95 13.86
CA GLY A 271 -13.82 10.11 13.57
C GLY A 271 -13.85 9.46 12.19
N HIS A 272 -12.87 9.74 11.33
CA HIS A 272 -12.85 9.34 9.91
C HIS A 272 -11.65 8.46 9.52
N PRO A 273 -11.47 7.27 10.10
CA PRO A 273 -10.25 6.46 9.92
C PRO A 273 -10.13 5.80 8.55
N LEU A 274 -11.21 5.73 7.78
CA LEU A 274 -11.31 4.98 6.52
C LEU A 274 -12.00 5.80 5.41
N PRO A 275 -11.44 6.96 5.02
CA PRO A 275 -12.07 7.78 3.98
C PRO A 275 -12.05 7.03 2.64
N TYR A 276 -13.18 7.02 1.93
CA TYR A 276 -13.30 6.60 0.54
C TYR A 276 -13.62 7.82 -0.34
N GLY A 277 -13.35 7.70 -1.64
CA GLY A 277 -13.54 8.77 -2.61
C GLY A 277 -12.24 9.51 -2.90
N LEU A 278 -12.22 10.19 -4.06
CA LEU A 278 -11.07 10.94 -4.53
C LEU A 278 -10.78 12.15 -3.64
N GLU A 279 -11.77 13.01 -3.43
CA GLU A 279 -11.56 14.28 -2.70
C GLU A 279 -11.11 14.06 -1.26
N ALA A 280 -11.75 13.12 -0.54
CA ALA A 280 -11.37 12.79 0.83
C ALA A 280 -9.95 12.19 0.94
N ASN A 281 -9.34 11.78 -0.18
CA ASN A 281 -8.00 11.20 -0.24
C ASN A 281 -7.04 11.97 -1.14
N ARG A 282 -7.41 13.18 -1.60
CA ARG A 282 -6.67 13.92 -2.62
C ARG A 282 -5.21 14.10 -2.23
N ASN A 283 -4.96 14.59 -1.01
CA ASN A 283 -3.60 14.80 -0.50
C ASN A 283 -2.80 13.49 -0.49
N SER A 284 -3.40 12.38 -0.08
CA SER A 284 -2.72 11.06 -0.06
C SER A 284 -2.46 10.50 -1.45
N ILE A 285 -3.39 10.66 -2.40
CA ILE A 285 -3.23 10.19 -3.78
C ILE A 285 -2.14 11.00 -4.47
N GLU A 286 -2.17 12.34 -4.31
CA GLU A 286 -1.16 13.24 -4.87
C GLU A 286 0.22 12.96 -4.28
N ALA A 287 0.32 12.74 -2.97
CA ALA A 287 1.57 12.37 -2.31
C ALA A 287 2.12 11.03 -2.84
N LEU A 288 1.31 9.96 -2.87
CA LEU A 288 1.79 8.66 -3.36
C LEU A 288 2.17 8.70 -4.84
N ARG A 289 1.39 9.42 -5.67
CA ARG A 289 1.72 9.65 -7.09
C ARG A 289 3.06 10.37 -7.21
N ARG A 290 3.26 11.47 -6.47
CA ARG A 290 4.53 12.20 -6.46
C ARG A 290 5.68 11.30 -6.04
N TYR A 291 5.55 10.57 -4.92
CA TYR A 291 6.57 9.64 -4.44
C TYR A 291 6.91 8.55 -5.44
N ALA A 292 5.92 8.03 -6.19
CA ALA A 292 6.17 7.06 -7.25
C ALA A 292 6.95 7.68 -8.42
N ILE A 293 6.64 8.91 -8.84
CA ILE A 293 7.37 9.62 -9.91
C ILE A 293 8.81 9.90 -9.46
N ASP A 294 8.95 10.43 -8.26
CA ASP A 294 10.19 10.80 -7.59
C ASP A 294 11.19 9.63 -7.44
N GLN A 295 10.67 8.41 -7.40
CA GLN A 295 11.42 7.16 -7.29
C GLN A 295 11.50 6.42 -8.64
N SER A 296 11.18 7.09 -9.75
CA SER A 296 11.20 6.54 -11.12
C SER A 296 10.31 5.30 -11.33
N LEU A 297 9.23 5.18 -10.56
CA LEU A 297 8.24 4.10 -10.68
C LEU A 297 7.05 4.49 -11.57
N LEU A 298 6.80 5.78 -11.75
CA LEU A 298 5.65 6.29 -12.47
C LEU A 298 6.07 7.41 -13.43
N ALA A 299 5.41 7.51 -14.59
CA ALA A 299 5.72 8.54 -15.55
C ALA A 299 5.31 9.94 -15.04
N PRO A 300 6.13 10.99 -15.22
CA PRO A 300 5.82 12.33 -14.71
C PRO A 300 4.47 12.91 -15.16
N GLN A 301 4.01 12.53 -16.35
CA GLN A 301 2.77 13.01 -16.96
C GLN A 301 1.50 12.29 -16.51
N THR A 302 1.58 11.18 -15.76
CA THR A 302 0.39 10.41 -15.34
C THR A 302 -0.59 11.31 -14.57
N GLN A 303 -1.86 11.39 -14.96
CA GLN A 303 -2.86 12.17 -14.23
C GLN A 303 -3.65 11.30 -13.25
N ILE A 304 -4.21 11.89 -12.19
CA ILE A 304 -5.07 11.17 -11.23
C ILE A 304 -6.31 10.60 -11.95
N ASP A 305 -6.86 11.34 -12.90
CA ASP A 305 -8.03 10.93 -13.66
C ASP A 305 -7.77 9.70 -14.54
N ASP A 306 -6.51 9.43 -14.89
CA ASP A 306 -6.11 8.20 -15.61
C ASP A 306 -6.11 6.97 -14.69
N LEU A 307 -5.98 7.20 -13.37
CA LEU A 307 -5.84 6.19 -12.33
C LEU A 307 -7.16 5.86 -11.63
N PHE A 308 -8.07 6.82 -11.49
CA PHE A 308 -9.27 6.61 -10.67
C PHE A 308 -10.54 6.97 -11.40
N TYR A 309 -11.59 6.18 -11.19
CA TYR A 309 -12.94 6.60 -11.50
C TYR A 309 -13.35 7.71 -10.52
N ALA A 310 -13.95 8.77 -11.07
CA ALA A 310 -14.55 9.83 -10.29
C ALA A 310 -16.05 9.59 -10.17
N PHE A 311 -16.56 9.79 -8.95
CA PHE A 311 -17.99 9.83 -8.67
C PHE A 311 -18.20 11.15 -7.93
N ASP A 312 -18.76 12.09 -8.65
CA ASP A 312 -19.32 13.34 -8.18
C ASP A 312 -20.35 13.14 -7.04
#